data_AF-A0A7Y4DQ72-F1
#
_entry.id   AF-A0A7Y4DQ72-F1
#
_cell.length_a   1.000
_cell.length_b   1.000
_cell.length_c   1.000
_cell.angle_alpha   90.00
_cell.angle_beta   90.00
_cell.angle_gamma   90.00
#
_symmetry.space_group_name_H-M   'P 1'
#
loop_
_entity.id
_entity.type
_entity.pdbx_description
1 polymer ?
#
loop_
_entity_poly.entity_id
_entity_poly.type
_entity_poly.pdbx_seq_one_letter_code
_entity_poly.pdbx_strand_id
1 'polypeptide(L)'
;MINKLIIPTLVVTTMLTACGGGSGGGNNNSASKNVIDASSANSVVSLGNNFSLQFSVKSIKNGADKNVNVDITQYGNNLKSSGSFAQVHGIPERNYKTQNDADITFKVTATNSSGKTYDVENFNIYYENFNSTTTPEKLAVAKVENNIKNIVLWKKADTVTINKQFIIDSTGDKFNIDQMRPMNLYVRVGNTLSNAIQFVPSFAQSTSETFARVPTGDCSVISDTTGDLLNNGIKQRSCVEAHGYKIPLLIEDKTQNDGTTKVAHVKKIMQYYLDNFPAEVTKAIYDSKAAMAFFYDDDWANRGAGDYLDENYRFQDLFATETTDTTAGENKPGLVTKRDAAFEEIIHFVHDYGVMNLAVQSPSSKWGVMQKELDELNEKAILAGSYFPNGKDSTIVEADLDAESYDQEYLAYSLYAYYDVNYKGYSAQELSSATFTELQKNDPAMVKFMEKYFPTRANLKAKFPGYPNN
;
A
#
# COMPACT_ATOMS: atom_id res chain seq x y z
N MET A 1 -66.82 23.99 5.21
CA MET A 1 -65.77 23.03 5.61
C MET A 1 -64.57 23.38 4.72
N ILE A 2 -63.46 23.96 5.23
CA ILE A 2 -62.38 23.31 6.01
C ILE A 2 -61.67 22.28 5.12
N ASN A 3 -60.40 22.38 4.70
CA ASN A 3 -59.28 23.35 4.90
C ASN A 3 -58.42 23.40 3.59
N LYS A 4 -57.65 24.46 3.21
CA LYS A 4 -56.34 24.96 3.72
C LYS A 4 -55.25 23.86 3.86
N LEU A 5 -53.95 24.03 3.54
CA LEU A 5 -53.06 24.98 2.82
C LEU A 5 -51.70 24.21 2.60
N ILE A 6 -50.54 24.59 2.01
CA ILE A 6 -49.73 25.79 1.67
C ILE A 6 -48.82 25.46 0.44
N ILE A 7 -48.30 26.45 -0.30
CA ILE A 7 -47.12 26.32 -1.21
C ILE A 7 -46.01 27.29 -0.72
N PRO A 8 -44.72 26.91 -0.69
CA PRO A 8 -43.59 27.83 -0.65
C PRO A 8 -42.88 27.94 -2.01
N THR A 9 -42.57 29.16 -2.44
CA THR A 9 -41.96 29.46 -3.76
C THR A 9 -40.52 29.99 -3.61
N LEU A 10 -39.68 29.69 -4.61
CA LEU A 10 -38.32 30.21 -4.76
C LEU A 10 -38.29 31.75 -4.86
N VAL A 11 -37.32 32.41 -4.20
CA VAL A 11 -36.98 33.82 -4.46
C VAL A 11 -35.45 33.97 -4.50
N VAL A 12 -34.97 34.68 -5.54
CA VAL A 12 -33.58 35.15 -5.69
C VAL A 12 -33.61 36.67 -5.65
N THR A 13 -32.62 37.31 -5.03
CA THR A 13 -32.50 38.78 -5.01
C THR A 13 -31.05 39.21 -5.16
N THR A 14 -30.80 40.19 -6.04
CA THR A 14 -29.46 40.75 -6.30
C THR A 14 -29.38 42.23 -5.94
N MET A 15 -28.24 42.60 -5.34
CA MET A 15 -27.61 43.91 -5.18
C MET A 15 -28.38 45.22 -5.47
N LEU A 16 -28.18 46.21 -4.59
CA LEU A 16 -27.85 47.57 -5.02
C LEU A 16 -27.02 48.31 -3.95
N THR A 17 -26.32 49.37 -4.35
CA THR A 17 -25.28 50.08 -3.59
C THR A 17 -25.82 51.29 -2.82
N ALA A 18 -25.10 51.69 -1.77
CA ALA A 18 -25.24 53.00 -1.12
C ALA A 18 -23.87 53.56 -0.73
N CYS A 19 -23.65 54.86 -0.96
CA CYS A 19 -22.45 55.58 -0.51
C CYS A 19 -22.74 56.30 0.81
N GLY A 20 -21.79 56.23 1.76
CA GLY A 20 -21.85 56.98 3.02
C GLY A 20 -20.55 56.83 3.80
N GLY A 21 -19.80 57.93 3.96
CA GLY A 21 -18.52 57.91 4.67
C GLY A 21 -18.68 58.14 6.18
N GLY A 22 -17.87 57.44 6.98
CA GLY A 22 -17.78 57.64 8.43
C GLY A 22 -16.59 56.86 8.99
N SER A 23 -15.64 57.57 9.63
CA SER A 23 -14.34 57.01 10.02
C SER A 23 -14.43 55.89 11.06
N GLY A 24 -13.81 54.75 10.77
CA GLY A 24 -13.64 53.65 11.72
C GLY A 24 -12.52 52.71 11.25
N GLY A 25 -11.32 52.86 11.82
CA GLY A 25 -10.12 52.10 11.45
C GLY A 25 -10.13 50.65 11.92
N GLY A 26 -11.03 49.83 11.37
CA GLY A 26 -11.05 48.38 11.60
C GLY A 26 -9.89 47.70 10.87
N ASN A 27 -8.87 47.27 11.60
CA ASN A 27 -7.86 46.35 11.06
C ASN A 27 -8.56 45.05 10.66
N ASN A 28 -8.76 44.85 9.36
CA ASN A 28 -8.92 43.51 8.80
C ASN A 28 -7.59 42.77 8.97
N ASN A 29 -7.40 42.16 10.15
CA ASN A 29 -6.43 41.09 10.35
C ASN A 29 -6.84 39.92 9.45
N SER A 30 -6.44 39.99 8.19
CA SER A 30 -6.17 38.80 7.40
C SER A 30 -5.26 37.93 8.27
N ALA A 31 -5.76 36.76 8.68
CA ALA A 31 -5.00 35.85 9.53
C ALA A 31 -3.72 35.49 8.76
N SER A 32 -2.57 36.04 9.19
CA SER A 32 -1.32 35.86 8.49
C SER A 32 -1.03 34.36 8.42
N LYS A 33 -1.08 33.79 7.21
CA LYS A 33 -0.81 32.37 7.00
C LYS A 33 0.51 32.05 7.71
N ASN A 34 0.53 31.01 8.53
CA ASN A 34 1.75 30.53 9.18
C ASN A 34 2.60 29.84 8.10
N VAL A 35 3.30 30.63 7.28
CA VAL A 35 4.10 30.17 6.15
C VAL A 35 5.56 30.50 6.39
N ILE A 36 6.43 29.55 6.07
CA ILE A 36 7.88 29.72 6.01
C ILE A 36 8.32 29.63 4.55
N ASP A 37 9.03 30.65 4.08
CA ASP A 37 9.75 30.58 2.81
C ASP A 37 11.11 29.92 3.06
N ALA A 38 11.28 28.68 2.62
CA ALA A 38 12.52 27.92 2.80
C ALA A 38 13.75 28.54 2.11
N SER A 39 13.55 29.45 1.16
CA SER A 39 14.62 30.22 0.50
C SER A 39 14.94 31.56 1.18
N SER A 40 14.17 31.98 2.19
CA SER A 40 14.39 33.20 2.95
C SER A 40 15.00 32.91 4.32
N ALA A 41 16.28 33.24 4.51
CA ALA A 41 16.98 33.05 5.79
C ALA A 41 16.25 33.69 6.98
N ASN A 42 15.68 34.89 6.79
CA ASN A 42 14.90 35.57 7.83
C ASN A 42 13.61 34.83 8.18
N SER A 43 12.98 34.16 7.21
CA SER A 43 11.79 33.33 7.44
C SER A 43 12.17 32.05 8.20
N VAL A 44 13.22 31.36 7.76
CA VAL A 44 13.73 30.14 8.43
C VAL A 44 14.15 30.42 9.88
N VAL A 45 14.82 31.53 10.16
CA VAL A 45 15.20 31.93 11.53
C VAL A 45 13.98 32.11 12.46
N SER A 46 12.80 32.41 11.92
CA SER A 46 11.57 32.55 12.72
C SER A 46 11.01 31.23 13.28
N LEU A 47 11.49 30.08 12.80
CA LEU A 47 11.22 28.76 13.40
C LEU A 47 12.04 28.52 14.69
N GLY A 48 13.11 29.30 14.91
CA GLY A 48 14.06 29.08 15.99
C GLY A 48 14.95 27.85 15.80
N ASN A 49 15.54 27.36 16.89
CA ASN A 49 16.33 26.13 16.89
C ASN A 49 15.44 24.90 17.13
N ASN A 50 15.89 23.75 16.62
CA ASN A 50 15.29 22.43 16.86
C ASN A 50 13.81 22.31 16.45
N PHE A 51 13.42 22.94 15.34
CA PHE A 51 12.17 22.62 14.66
C PHE A 51 12.28 21.28 13.89
N SER A 52 11.17 20.57 13.73
CA SER A 52 11.06 19.39 12.86
C SER A 52 10.45 19.75 11.50
N LEU A 53 10.68 18.91 10.49
CA LEU A 53 10.09 19.00 9.15
C LEU A 53 9.29 17.74 8.85
N GLN A 54 8.00 17.90 8.56
CA GLN A 54 7.20 16.86 7.91
C GLN A 54 7.21 17.11 6.40
N PHE A 55 7.75 16.18 5.63
CA PHE A 55 7.57 16.07 4.19
C PHE A 55 6.47 15.02 3.94
N SER A 56 5.51 15.35 3.08
CA SER A 56 4.29 14.54 2.94
C SER A 56 3.72 14.55 1.52
N VAL A 57 3.03 13.47 1.15
CA VAL A 57 2.25 13.41 -0.09
C VAL A 57 0.98 14.26 0.07
N LYS A 58 0.84 15.30 -0.76
CA LYS A 58 -0.33 16.20 -0.76
C LYS A 58 -1.43 15.69 -1.69
N SER A 59 -1.04 15.17 -2.84
CA SER A 59 -1.94 14.57 -3.83
C SER A 59 -1.16 13.76 -4.85
N ILE A 60 -1.65 12.58 -5.19
CA ILE A 60 -1.23 11.82 -6.36
C ILE A 60 -2.27 12.09 -7.46
N LYS A 61 -1.80 12.39 -8.67
CA LYS A 61 -2.59 12.41 -9.90
C LYS A 61 -2.07 11.31 -10.80
N ASN A 62 -2.85 10.23 -10.85
CA ASN A 62 -2.65 9.13 -11.79
C ASN A 62 -2.62 9.66 -13.24
N GLY A 63 -1.64 9.21 -14.00
CA GLY A 63 -1.49 9.49 -15.42
C GLY A 63 -2.32 8.53 -16.29
N ALA A 64 -1.98 8.49 -17.57
CA ALA A 64 -2.70 7.68 -18.57
C ALA A 64 -1.97 6.38 -18.92
N ASP A 65 -0.68 6.28 -18.60
CA ASP A 65 0.16 5.13 -18.92
C ASP A 65 0.08 4.10 -17.78
N LYS A 66 -0.65 3.01 -18.06
CA LYS A 66 -0.83 1.89 -17.12
C LYS A 66 0.31 0.86 -17.14
N ASN A 67 1.52 1.22 -17.56
CA ASN A 67 2.64 0.27 -17.72
C ASN A 67 3.73 0.38 -16.64
N VAL A 68 3.54 1.30 -15.70
CA VAL A 68 4.34 1.48 -14.48
C VAL A 68 3.47 1.18 -13.25
N ASN A 69 4.07 0.69 -12.18
CA ASN A 69 3.58 0.79 -10.81
C ASN A 69 4.55 1.68 -10.02
N VAL A 70 4.03 2.48 -9.10
CA VAL A 70 4.86 3.29 -8.21
C VAL A 70 4.32 3.12 -6.80
N ASP A 71 5.09 2.42 -5.97
CA ASP A 71 4.76 2.21 -4.58
C ASP A 71 5.54 3.21 -3.73
N ILE A 72 4.84 3.85 -2.79
CA ILE A 72 5.26 5.10 -2.15
C ILE A 72 5.04 5.01 -0.65
N THR A 73 6.15 5.03 0.09
CA THR A 73 6.17 5.00 1.56
C THR A 73 6.49 6.40 2.09
N GLN A 74 5.51 7.06 2.71
CA GLN A 74 5.78 8.24 3.54
C GLN A 74 6.16 7.76 4.94
N TYR A 75 7.42 7.90 5.32
CA TYR A 75 7.87 7.58 6.68
C TYR A 75 7.53 8.70 7.67
N GLY A 76 7.35 8.34 8.94
CA GLY A 76 7.17 9.31 10.01
C GLY A 76 8.46 9.84 10.63
N ASN A 77 8.34 10.91 11.41
CA ASN A 77 9.44 11.48 12.19
C ASN A 77 9.73 10.73 13.52
N ASN A 78 8.99 9.66 13.82
CA ASN A 78 8.88 9.02 15.15
C ASN A 78 9.93 7.92 15.44
N LEU A 79 11.16 8.03 14.91
CA LEU A 79 12.22 7.04 15.10
C LEU A 79 12.70 6.95 16.56
N LYS A 80 12.91 5.72 17.05
CA LYS A 80 13.47 5.42 18.37
C LYS A 80 14.96 5.06 18.27
N SER A 81 15.73 5.33 19.33
CA SER A 81 17.13 4.91 19.42
C SER A 81 17.33 3.43 19.74
N SER A 82 16.25 2.71 20.08
CA SER A 82 16.19 1.26 20.25
C SER A 82 14.73 0.79 20.20
N GLY A 83 14.51 -0.47 19.78
CA GLY A 83 13.17 -1.03 19.60
C GLY A 83 13.19 -2.29 18.74
N SER A 84 12.02 -2.65 18.18
CA SER A 84 11.95 -3.55 17.02
C SER A 84 12.53 -2.90 15.76
N PHE A 85 12.67 -3.66 14.68
CA PHE A 85 13.30 -3.18 13.44
C PHE A 85 12.72 -1.85 12.93
N ALA A 86 11.42 -1.83 12.63
CA ALA A 86 10.74 -0.64 12.09
C ALA A 86 10.81 0.56 13.05
N GLN A 87 10.80 0.33 14.37
CA GLN A 87 10.92 1.41 15.36
C GLN A 87 12.26 2.16 15.29
N VAL A 88 13.33 1.53 14.77
CA VAL A 88 14.67 2.11 14.67
C VAL A 88 14.99 2.61 13.27
N HIS A 89 14.55 1.89 12.23
CA HIS A 89 14.93 2.16 10.82
C HIS A 89 13.91 2.96 10.03
N GLY A 90 12.62 2.84 10.34
CA GLY A 90 11.54 3.45 9.56
C GLY A 90 10.16 2.95 9.96
N ILE A 91 9.29 3.86 10.40
CA ILE A 91 7.86 3.59 10.59
C ILE A 91 7.09 4.31 9.47
N PRO A 92 6.36 3.60 8.59
CA PRO A 92 5.43 4.21 7.66
C PRO A 92 4.32 4.98 8.38
N GLU A 93 4.05 6.20 7.93
CA GLU A 93 2.84 6.96 8.28
C GLU A 93 1.72 6.75 7.27
N ARG A 94 2.05 6.61 5.97
CA ARG A 94 1.11 6.44 4.86
C ARG A 94 1.76 5.62 3.74
N ASN A 95 1.09 4.58 3.26
CA ASN A 95 1.48 3.84 2.07
C ASN A 95 0.53 4.15 0.90
N TYR A 96 1.06 4.11 -0.33
CA TYR A 96 0.31 4.28 -1.57
C TYR A 96 0.87 3.37 -2.65
N LYS A 97 0.02 2.67 -3.42
CA LYS A 97 0.45 1.87 -4.57
C LYS A 97 -0.28 2.30 -5.85
N THR A 98 0.44 2.78 -6.86
CA THR A 98 -0.15 3.16 -8.16
C THR A 98 -0.04 2.03 -9.19
N GLN A 99 -0.96 2.00 -10.16
CA GLN A 99 -0.95 1.06 -11.29
C GLN A 99 -0.82 1.84 -12.62
N ASN A 100 -0.07 2.95 -12.58
CA ASN A 100 0.17 3.89 -13.67
C ASN A 100 1.33 4.84 -13.36
N ASP A 101 1.79 5.57 -14.38
CA ASP A 101 2.61 6.77 -14.22
C ASP A 101 1.91 7.79 -13.31
N ALA A 102 2.66 8.54 -12.51
CA ALA A 102 2.09 9.37 -11.45
C ALA A 102 2.72 10.76 -11.37
N ASP A 103 1.88 11.80 -11.34
CA ASP A 103 2.25 13.13 -10.87
C ASP A 103 2.02 13.19 -9.35
N ILE A 104 3.08 13.20 -8.55
CA ILE A 104 3.01 13.34 -7.09
C ILE A 104 3.35 14.78 -6.70
N THR A 105 2.38 15.49 -6.12
CA THR A 105 2.61 16.79 -5.48
C THR A 105 2.77 16.58 -3.98
N PHE A 106 3.73 17.28 -3.39
CA PHE A 106 4.07 17.20 -1.97
C PHE A 106 3.56 18.40 -1.17
N LYS A 107 3.62 18.27 0.15
CA LYS A 107 3.53 19.36 1.11
C LYS A 107 4.66 19.20 2.13
N VAL A 108 5.25 20.32 2.52
CA VAL A 108 6.15 20.39 3.68
C VAL A 108 5.48 21.24 4.77
N THR A 109 5.59 20.80 6.02
CA THR A 109 5.27 21.63 7.19
C THR A 109 6.41 21.61 8.19
N ALA A 110 6.71 22.75 8.81
CA ALA A 110 7.68 22.87 9.89
C ALA A 110 6.95 23.04 11.23
N THR A 111 7.35 22.29 12.25
CA THR A 111 6.81 22.43 13.62
C THR A 111 7.93 22.91 14.55
N ASN A 112 7.74 24.09 15.14
CA ASN A 112 8.75 24.69 16.02
C ASN A 112 8.74 24.06 17.44
N SER A 113 9.72 24.43 18.26
CA SER A 113 9.86 23.95 19.65
C SER A 113 8.71 24.32 20.60
N SER A 114 7.81 25.23 20.21
CA SER A 114 6.56 25.52 20.94
C SER A 114 5.35 24.73 20.40
N GLY A 115 5.56 23.70 19.58
CA GLY A 115 4.50 22.88 18.99
C GLY A 115 3.65 23.60 17.94
N LYS A 116 4.07 24.77 17.44
CA LYS A 116 3.35 25.52 16.41
C LYS A 116 3.81 25.07 15.03
N THR A 117 2.87 24.57 14.24
CA THR A 117 3.09 24.16 12.85
C THR A 117 2.90 25.31 11.87
N TYR A 118 3.70 25.29 10.81
CA TYR A 118 3.74 26.23 9.70
C TYR A 118 3.75 25.45 8.39
N ASP A 119 3.08 25.95 7.35
CA ASP A 119 3.27 25.48 5.98
C ASP A 119 4.64 25.96 5.46
N VAL A 120 5.34 25.16 4.66
CA VAL A 120 6.63 25.54 4.08
C VAL A 120 6.50 25.62 2.56
N GLU A 121 6.86 26.78 2.02
CA GLU A 121 6.86 27.09 0.59
C GLU A 121 8.30 27.28 0.09
N ASN A 122 8.50 27.33 -1.24
CA ASN A 122 9.80 27.58 -1.88
C ASN A 122 10.93 26.58 -1.55
N PHE A 123 10.61 25.38 -1.04
CA PHE A 123 11.57 24.34 -0.69
C PHE A 123 12.21 23.66 -1.92
N ASN A 124 13.35 23.01 -1.66
CA ASN A 124 14.05 22.17 -2.63
C ASN A 124 13.86 20.69 -2.26
N ILE A 125 13.73 19.83 -3.26
CA ILE A 125 13.73 18.37 -3.11
C ILE A 125 15.16 17.84 -3.30
N TYR A 126 15.54 16.94 -2.40
CA TYR A 126 16.82 16.23 -2.39
C TYR A 126 16.56 14.71 -2.48
N TYR A 127 17.50 13.95 -3.04
CA TYR A 127 17.47 12.49 -3.07
C TYR A 127 18.64 11.90 -2.28
N GLU A 128 18.49 10.69 -1.73
CA GLU A 128 19.61 9.92 -1.19
C GLU A 128 20.58 9.52 -2.31
N ASN A 129 21.85 9.89 -2.16
CA ASN A 129 22.92 9.31 -2.98
C ASN A 129 23.39 8.02 -2.31
N PHE A 130 22.84 6.88 -2.74
CA PHE A 130 23.16 5.57 -2.16
C PHE A 130 24.66 5.23 -2.23
N ASN A 131 25.42 5.78 -3.18
CA ASN A 131 26.88 5.64 -3.24
C ASN A 131 27.63 6.33 -2.08
N SER A 132 26.92 7.13 -1.26
CA SER A 132 27.45 7.80 -0.05
C SER A 132 26.96 7.16 1.25
N THR A 133 26.05 6.17 1.22
CA THR A 133 25.47 5.59 2.45
C THR A 133 26.12 4.25 2.80
N THR A 134 26.16 3.94 4.09
CA THR A 134 26.67 2.65 4.61
C THR A 134 25.53 1.69 4.94
N THR A 135 24.32 1.96 4.44
CA THR A 135 23.16 1.08 4.54
C THR A 135 23.35 -0.07 3.54
N PRO A 136 23.28 -1.35 3.96
CA PRO A 136 23.28 -2.49 3.04
C PRO A 136 22.16 -2.41 1.99
N GLU A 137 22.35 -3.11 0.88
CA GLU A 137 21.45 -3.08 -0.28
C GLU A 137 20.04 -3.56 0.09
N LYS A 138 19.92 -4.81 0.55
CA LYS A 138 18.69 -5.40 1.14
C LYS A 138 18.15 -4.71 2.40
N LEU A 139 18.77 -3.64 2.88
CA LEU A 139 18.28 -2.85 4.02
C LEU A 139 17.63 -1.53 3.57
N ALA A 140 17.87 -1.08 2.32
CA ALA A 140 17.43 0.23 1.84
C ALA A 140 15.91 0.31 1.60
N VAL A 141 15.28 -0.81 1.25
CA VAL A 141 13.82 -0.98 1.12
C VAL A 141 13.03 -0.72 2.40
N ALA A 142 13.66 -0.89 3.56
CA ALA A 142 12.99 -0.88 4.86
C ALA A 142 13.54 0.20 5.82
N LYS A 143 14.38 1.12 5.32
CA LYS A 143 15.16 2.06 6.15
C LYS A 143 15.28 3.46 5.55
N VAL A 144 15.21 4.46 6.43
CA VAL A 144 15.44 5.88 6.15
C VAL A 144 16.89 6.29 6.42
N GLU A 145 17.50 7.04 5.50
CA GLU A 145 18.76 7.77 5.75
C GLU A 145 18.47 9.06 6.54
N ASN A 146 19.30 9.36 7.54
CA ASN A 146 19.15 10.53 8.41
C ASN A 146 20.35 11.50 8.33
N ASN A 147 21.44 11.09 7.67
CA ASN A 147 22.63 11.91 7.48
C ASN A 147 22.44 12.93 6.35
N ILE A 148 22.24 14.19 6.72
CA ILE A 148 22.10 15.35 5.81
C ILE A 148 23.28 15.59 4.84
N LYS A 149 24.40 14.87 4.97
CA LYS A 149 25.53 14.89 4.02
C LYS A 149 25.36 13.92 2.86
N ASN A 150 24.48 12.93 2.99
CA ASN A 150 24.31 11.83 2.04
C ASN A 150 23.19 12.11 1.01
N ILE A 151 22.57 13.29 1.07
CA ILE A 151 21.52 13.73 0.14
C ILE A 151 22.08 14.72 -0.90
N VAL A 152 21.64 14.59 -2.15
CA VAL A 152 22.00 15.47 -3.26
C VAL A 152 20.79 16.28 -3.70
N LEU A 153 21.01 17.55 -4.07
CA LEU A 153 19.96 18.44 -4.55
C LEU A 153 19.45 17.96 -5.91
N TRP A 154 18.16 17.61 -6.01
CA TRP A 154 17.54 17.27 -7.30
C TRP A 154 17.00 18.52 -8.01
N LYS A 155 16.00 19.18 -7.41
CA LYS A 155 15.31 20.32 -8.05
C LYS A 155 14.51 21.17 -7.07
N LYS A 156 14.20 22.40 -7.48
CA LYS A 156 13.20 23.27 -6.82
C LYS A 156 11.84 23.08 -7.48
N ALA A 157 11.03 22.17 -6.95
CA ALA A 157 9.65 21.92 -7.36
C ALA A 157 8.86 21.32 -6.19
N ASP A 158 7.54 21.51 -6.16
CA ASP A 158 6.64 20.81 -5.22
C ASP A 158 6.06 19.51 -5.81
N THR A 159 6.29 19.25 -7.09
CA THR A 159 5.69 18.15 -7.86
C THR A 159 6.74 17.36 -8.65
N VAL A 160 6.58 16.04 -8.69
CA VAL A 160 7.40 15.09 -9.48
C VAL A 160 6.50 14.23 -10.36
N THR A 161 6.98 13.88 -11.55
CA THR A 161 6.35 12.87 -12.39
C THR A 161 7.23 11.64 -12.35
N ILE A 162 6.68 10.51 -11.90
CA ILE A 162 7.35 9.20 -11.91
C ILE A 162 6.71 8.38 -13.04
N ASN A 163 7.48 8.15 -14.10
CA ASN A 163 7.08 7.40 -15.28
C ASN A 163 8.26 6.55 -15.80
N LYS A 164 8.01 5.65 -16.75
CA LYS A 164 8.99 4.66 -17.22
C LYS A 164 10.30 5.32 -17.67
N GLN A 165 10.22 6.39 -18.46
CA GLN A 165 11.41 7.11 -18.94
C GLN A 165 12.19 7.74 -17.79
N PHE A 166 11.53 8.39 -16.82
CA PHE A 166 12.19 8.97 -15.66
C PHE A 166 12.93 7.92 -14.80
N ILE A 167 12.34 6.73 -14.65
CA ILE A 167 12.96 5.61 -13.92
C ILE A 167 14.21 5.15 -14.66
N ILE A 168 14.11 4.85 -15.97
CA ILE A 168 15.24 4.45 -16.83
C ILE A 168 16.36 5.50 -16.80
N ASP A 169 16.03 6.79 -16.98
CA ASP A 169 16.98 7.92 -16.95
C ASP A 169 17.61 8.16 -15.56
N SER A 170 17.14 7.48 -14.51
CA SER A 170 17.58 7.64 -13.12
C SER A 170 18.12 6.35 -12.47
N THR A 171 18.07 5.21 -13.17
CA THR A 171 18.72 3.97 -12.72
C THR A 171 20.24 4.15 -12.71
N GLY A 172 20.89 3.76 -11.61
CA GLY A 172 22.31 4.00 -11.34
C GLY A 172 22.63 5.35 -10.69
N ASP A 173 21.65 6.25 -10.52
CA ASP A 173 21.80 7.56 -9.84
C ASP A 173 20.83 7.74 -8.67
N LYS A 174 19.53 7.46 -8.87
CA LYS A 174 18.46 7.65 -7.87
C LYS A 174 17.73 6.35 -7.51
N PHE A 175 17.72 5.39 -8.43
CA PHE A 175 17.28 4.01 -8.21
C PHE A 175 18.44 3.06 -8.49
N ASN A 176 18.46 1.90 -7.84
CA ASN A 176 19.11 0.71 -8.40
C ASN A 176 18.25 -0.53 -8.09
N ILE A 177 17.43 -0.94 -9.06
CA ILE A 177 16.42 -1.99 -8.89
C ILE A 177 17.11 -3.33 -8.59
N ASP A 178 18.14 -3.67 -9.35
CA ASP A 178 18.99 -4.87 -9.22
C ASP A 178 19.65 -5.00 -7.83
N GLN A 179 19.76 -3.90 -7.07
CA GLN A 179 20.34 -3.84 -5.72
C GLN A 179 19.31 -3.43 -4.65
N MET A 180 18.00 -3.53 -4.93
CA MET A 180 16.93 -3.15 -4.01
C MET A 180 17.12 -1.73 -3.40
N ARG A 181 17.60 -0.78 -4.21
CA ARG A 181 17.78 0.63 -3.83
C ARG A 181 16.61 1.48 -4.36
N PRO A 182 15.58 1.75 -3.54
CA PRO A 182 14.52 2.68 -3.90
C PRO A 182 15.01 4.13 -3.86
N MET A 183 14.26 5.03 -4.50
CA MET A 183 14.56 6.46 -4.49
C MET A 183 13.98 7.11 -3.23
N ASN A 184 14.83 7.41 -2.25
CA ASN A 184 14.45 8.14 -1.04
C ASN A 184 14.53 9.66 -1.27
N LEU A 185 13.41 10.37 -1.11
CA LEU A 185 13.30 11.83 -1.24
C LEU A 185 13.17 12.54 0.12
N TYR A 186 13.80 13.71 0.21
CA TYR A 186 13.87 14.54 1.41
C TYR A 186 13.71 16.02 1.10
N VAL A 187 13.36 16.81 2.12
CA VAL A 187 13.45 18.27 2.10
C VAL A 187 14.36 18.75 3.22
N ARG A 188 15.24 19.69 2.87
CA ARG A 188 16.15 20.38 3.81
C ARG A 188 15.75 21.85 3.95
N VAL A 189 15.67 22.32 5.20
CA VAL A 189 15.51 23.75 5.52
C VAL A 189 16.58 24.14 6.54
N GLY A 190 17.49 25.03 6.15
CA GLY A 190 18.67 25.37 6.96
C GLY A 190 19.56 24.14 7.18
N ASN A 191 19.63 23.66 8.43
CA ASN A 191 20.33 22.42 8.81
C ASN A 191 19.39 21.31 9.29
N THR A 192 18.07 21.52 9.22
CA THR A 192 17.06 20.49 9.52
C THR A 192 16.76 19.70 8.25
N LEU A 193 16.66 18.38 8.40
CA LEU A 193 16.20 17.42 7.40
C LEU A 193 14.78 16.94 7.77
N SER A 194 13.98 16.57 6.78
CA SER A 194 12.68 15.92 6.98
C SER A 194 12.80 14.41 7.18
N ASN A 195 11.69 13.78 7.55
CA ASN A 195 11.40 12.39 7.19
C ASN A 195 11.51 12.15 5.66
N ALA A 196 11.61 10.88 5.26
CA ALA A 196 11.66 10.48 3.86
C ALA A 196 10.28 10.24 3.24
N ILE A 197 10.20 10.41 1.92
CA ILE A 197 9.22 9.74 1.06
C ILE A 197 10.00 8.87 0.08
N GLN A 198 9.74 7.57 0.12
CA GLN A 198 10.43 6.55 -0.66
C GLN A 198 9.59 6.14 -1.87
N PHE A 199 10.27 5.74 -2.96
CA PHE A 199 9.64 5.30 -4.21
C PHE A 199 10.25 3.97 -4.66
N VAL A 200 9.42 2.93 -4.71
CA VAL A 200 9.72 1.61 -5.28
C VAL A 200 8.96 1.50 -6.62
N PRO A 201 9.63 1.63 -7.78
CA PRO A 201 8.98 1.52 -9.08
C PRO A 201 9.12 0.10 -9.66
N SER A 202 8.05 -0.42 -10.25
CA SER A 202 8.11 -1.59 -11.15
C SER A 202 7.43 -1.27 -12.48
N PHE A 203 7.87 -1.89 -13.58
CA PHE A 203 7.31 -1.65 -14.91
C PHE A 203 7.56 -2.84 -15.82
N ALA A 204 6.72 -3.00 -16.85
CA ALA A 204 6.86 -4.10 -17.78
C ALA A 204 8.18 -4.00 -18.58
N GLN A 205 9.04 -5.01 -18.41
CA GLN A 205 10.31 -5.17 -19.12
C GLN A 205 10.10 -5.79 -20.52
N SER A 206 8.92 -6.37 -20.77
CA SER A 206 8.54 -6.96 -22.06
C SER A 206 8.79 -6.05 -23.28
N THR A 207 9.00 -6.65 -24.44
CA THR A 207 9.14 -5.94 -25.73
C THR A 207 7.87 -5.20 -26.18
N SER A 208 6.72 -5.44 -25.53
CA SER A 208 5.51 -4.62 -25.72
C SER A 208 5.58 -3.28 -24.98
N GLU A 209 6.53 -3.13 -24.06
CA GLU A 209 6.64 -2.07 -23.07
C GLU A 209 5.42 -1.91 -22.13
N THR A 210 4.46 -2.84 -22.20
CA THR A 210 3.21 -2.80 -21.44
C THR A 210 2.99 -4.04 -20.58
N PHE A 211 2.32 -3.88 -19.44
CA PHE A 211 1.78 -5.04 -18.72
C PHE A 211 0.69 -5.68 -19.58
N ALA A 212 0.80 -6.98 -19.85
CA ALA A 212 -0.18 -7.74 -20.62
C ALA A 212 -1.49 -7.93 -19.83
N ARG A 213 -2.58 -8.22 -20.55
CA ARG A 213 -3.86 -8.64 -19.94
C ARG A 213 -4.07 -10.12 -20.21
N VAL A 214 -4.23 -10.92 -19.16
CA VAL A 214 -4.59 -12.34 -19.29
C VAL A 214 -5.95 -12.47 -20.01
N PRO A 215 -6.07 -13.22 -21.11
CA PRO A 215 -7.34 -13.33 -21.85
C PRO A 215 -8.37 -14.17 -21.10
N THR A 216 -9.51 -13.56 -20.75
CA THR A 216 -10.61 -14.20 -20.00
C THR A 216 -11.69 -14.84 -20.90
N GLY A 217 -11.30 -15.25 -22.11
CA GLY A 217 -12.13 -16.06 -23.01
C GLY A 217 -12.18 -17.51 -22.52
N ASP A 218 -13.40 -18.02 -22.30
CA ASP A 218 -13.75 -19.27 -21.60
C ASP A 218 -12.72 -19.78 -20.58
N CYS A 219 -12.66 -19.05 -19.46
CA CYS A 219 -11.87 -19.36 -18.28
C CYS A 219 -12.74 -19.89 -17.12
N SER A 220 -13.97 -20.33 -17.41
CA SER A 220 -14.94 -20.80 -16.39
C SER A 220 -14.40 -22.03 -15.64
N VAL A 221 -13.91 -22.99 -16.41
CA VAL A 221 -13.12 -24.16 -15.98
C VAL A 221 -11.62 -23.85 -15.96
N ILE A 222 -10.78 -24.83 -15.58
CA ILE A 222 -9.34 -24.74 -15.82
C ILE A 222 -9.07 -25.18 -17.26
N SER A 223 -8.65 -24.25 -18.11
CA SER A 223 -8.29 -24.48 -19.51
C SER A 223 -6.79 -24.25 -19.73
N ASP A 224 -6.22 -24.93 -20.73
CA ASP A 224 -4.79 -24.79 -21.04
C ASP A 224 -4.52 -23.42 -21.71
N THR A 225 -3.32 -22.87 -21.51
CA THR A 225 -2.89 -21.61 -22.13
C THR A 225 -2.39 -21.84 -23.57
N THR A 226 -2.10 -20.74 -24.27
CA THR A 226 -1.48 -20.76 -25.61
C THR A 226 -0.52 -19.58 -25.75
N GLY A 227 0.39 -19.66 -26.74
CA GLY A 227 1.37 -18.61 -26.97
C GLY A 227 2.38 -18.49 -25.83
N ASP A 228 2.78 -17.26 -25.52
CA ASP A 228 3.93 -16.99 -24.66
C ASP A 228 3.76 -17.46 -23.20
N LEU A 229 2.52 -17.49 -22.68
CA LEU A 229 2.22 -18.11 -21.39
C LEU A 229 2.58 -19.60 -21.37
N LEU A 230 2.21 -20.35 -22.41
CA LEU A 230 2.50 -21.78 -22.50
C LEU A 230 3.99 -22.03 -22.74
N ASN A 231 4.63 -21.18 -23.56
CA ASN A 231 6.06 -21.28 -23.88
C ASN A 231 6.93 -21.03 -22.64
N ASN A 232 6.51 -20.14 -21.74
CA ASN A 232 7.21 -19.79 -20.49
C ASN A 232 6.60 -20.51 -19.26
N GLY A 233 6.09 -21.72 -19.44
CA GLY A 233 5.76 -22.63 -18.32
C GLY A 233 4.43 -22.41 -17.60
N ILE A 234 3.68 -21.35 -17.90
CA ILE A 234 2.33 -21.12 -17.35
C ILE A 234 1.31 -21.94 -18.15
N LYS A 235 1.15 -23.23 -17.83
CA LYS A 235 0.44 -24.21 -18.68
C LYS A 235 -1.07 -24.04 -18.69
N GLN A 236 -1.68 -23.52 -17.62
CA GLN A 236 -3.13 -23.37 -17.51
C GLN A 236 -3.60 -22.00 -16.99
N ARG A 237 -4.90 -21.77 -17.13
CA ARG A 237 -5.59 -20.61 -16.59
C ARG A 237 -7.01 -20.96 -16.17
N SER A 238 -7.58 -20.11 -15.33
CA SER A 238 -9.01 -20.06 -15.04
C SER A 238 -9.40 -18.62 -14.68
N CYS A 239 -10.64 -18.38 -14.28
CA CYS A 239 -11.07 -17.11 -13.72
C CYS A 239 -12.20 -17.28 -12.71
N VAL A 240 -12.37 -16.25 -11.89
CA VAL A 240 -13.49 -16.07 -10.96
C VAL A 240 -14.36 -14.96 -11.50
N GLU A 241 -15.68 -15.17 -11.53
CA GLU A 241 -16.63 -14.19 -12.07
C GLU A 241 -17.41 -13.54 -10.92
N ALA A 242 -17.26 -12.23 -10.76
CA ALA A 242 -17.93 -11.45 -9.72
C ALA A 242 -18.39 -10.11 -10.29
N HIS A 243 -19.62 -9.71 -9.97
CA HIS A 243 -20.23 -8.44 -10.42
C HIS A 243 -20.17 -8.17 -11.94
N GLY A 244 -20.10 -9.22 -12.76
CA GLY A 244 -19.98 -9.14 -14.23
C GLY A 244 -18.55 -9.01 -14.77
N TYR A 245 -17.54 -9.05 -13.90
CA TYR A 245 -16.12 -9.04 -14.28
C TYR A 245 -15.48 -10.42 -14.07
N LYS A 246 -14.59 -10.80 -14.99
CA LYS A 246 -13.79 -12.03 -14.89
C LYS A 246 -12.39 -11.68 -14.40
N ILE A 247 -12.06 -12.11 -13.20
CA ILE A 247 -10.74 -11.94 -12.59
C ILE A 247 -9.90 -13.19 -12.90
N PRO A 248 -8.79 -13.06 -13.64
CA PRO A 248 -7.99 -14.20 -14.07
C PRO A 248 -7.18 -14.83 -12.93
N LEU A 249 -6.99 -16.14 -13.03
CA LEU A 249 -6.08 -16.96 -12.24
C LEU A 249 -5.18 -17.73 -13.21
N LEU A 250 -3.91 -17.37 -13.28
CA LEU A 250 -2.87 -18.11 -13.98
C LEU A 250 -2.46 -19.32 -13.13
N ILE A 251 -2.13 -20.43 -13.79
CA ILE A 251 -1.81 -21.70 -13.14
C ILE A 251 -0.60 -22.30 -13.86
N GLU A 252 0.50 -22.45 -13.14
CA GLU A 252 1.76 -22.94 -13.70
C GLU A 252 1.63 -24.40 -14.17
N ASP A 253 1.28 -25.32 -13.25
CA ASP A 253 0.91 -26.69 -13.61
C ASP A 253 -0.06 -27.31 -12.60
N LYS A 254 -1.34 -27.45 -13.00
CA LYS A 254 -2.41 -28.06 -12.20
C LYS A 254 -2.20 -29.54 -11.85
N THR A 255 -1.19 -30.19 -12.46
CA THR A 255 -0.87 -31.61 -12.26
C THR A 255 0.17 -31.84 -11.16
N GLN A 256 0.85 -30.79 -10.69
CA GLN A 256 1.77 -30.85 -9.54
C GLN A 256 1.04 -30.53 -8.23
N ASN A 257 1.56 -31.02 -7.10
CA ASN A 257 1.17 -30.68 -5.72
C ASN A 257 -0.36 -30.62 -5.43
N ASP A 258 -1.16 -31.49 -6.06
CA ASP A 258 -2.65 -31.48 -6.02
C ASP A 258 -3.30 -30.16 -6.47
N GLY A 259 -2.61 -29.46 -7.38
CA GLY A 259 -2.95 -28.12 -7.86
C GLY A 259 -4.37 -27.97 -8.40
N THR A 260 -4.95 -29.00 -9.02
CA THR A 260 -6.36 -28.97 -9.46
C THR A 260 -7.35 -28.78 -8.28
N THR A 261 -7.08 -29.38 -7.12
CA THR A 261 -7.91 -29.23 -5.91
C THR A 261 -7.62 -27.91 -5.21
N LYS A 262 -6.34 -27.55 -5.07
CA LYS A 262 -5.92 -26.28 -4.46
C LYS A 262 -6.46 -25.07 -5.23
N VAL A 263 -6.36 -25.06 -6.57
CA VAL A 263 -6.97 -24.05 -7.44
C VAL A 263 -8.48 -23.92 -7.20
N ALA A 264 -9.20 -25.00 -6.94
CA ALA A 264 -10.63 -24.93 -6.63
C ALA A 264 -10.91 -24.25 -5.26
N HIS A 265 -10.05 -24.46 -4.26
CA HIS A 265 -10.11 -23.76 -2.96
C HIS A 265 -9.70 -22.29 -3.08
N VAL A 266 -8.61 -21.97 -3.78
CA VAL A 266 -8.17 -20.61 -4.14
C VAL A 266 -9.30 -19.84 -4.84
N LYS A 267 -9.92 -20.41 -5.89
CA LYS A 267 -11.08 -19.80 -6.57
C LYS A 267 -12.25 -19.55 -5.62
N LYS A 268 -12.46 -20.40 -4.61
CA LYS A 268 -13.53 -20.22 -3.60
C LYS A 268 -13.24 -19.07 -2.64
N ILE A 269 -11.97 -18.83 -2.27
CA ILE A 269 -11.54 -17.69 -1.44
C ILE A 269 -11.57 -16.38 -2.26
N MET A 270 -11.09 -16.40 -3.51
CA MET A 270 -11.25 -15.29 -4.45
C MET A 270 -12.73 -14.89 -4.59
N GLN A 271 -13.61 -15.86 -4.86
CA GLN A 271 -15.05 -15.59 -4.95
C GLN A 271 -15.60 -15.06 -3.62
N TYR A 272 -15.17 -15.58 -2.47
CA TYR A 272 -15.63 -15.09 -1.17
C TYR A 272 -15.33 -13.61 -0.93
N TYR A 273 -14.09 -13.15 -1.17
CA TYR A 273 -13.78 -11.73 -1.01
C TYR A 273 -14.50 -10.89 -2.07
N LEU A 274 -14.44 -11.28 -3.35
CA LEU A 274 -15.06 -10.53 -4.44
C LEU A 274 -16.60 -10.45 -4.31
N ASP A 275 -17.28 -11.47 -3.78
CA ASP A 275 -18.73 -11.46 -3.50
C ASP A 275 -19.12 -10.40 -2.45
N ASN A 276 -18.25 -10.15 -1.46
CA ASN A 276 -18.54 -9.29 -0.31
C ASN A 276 -18.01 -7.86 -0.48
N PHE A 277 -16.95 -7.65 -1.27
CA PHE A 277 -16.53 -6.30 -1.67
C PHE A 277 -17.47 -5.73 -2.75
N PRO A 278 -17.76 -4.41 -2.77
CA PRO A 278 -18.61 -3.82 -3.79
C PRO A 278 -18.02 -3.92 -5.20
N ALA A 279 -18.88 -3.99 -6.22
CA ALA A 279 -18.53 -4.17 -7.63
C ALA A 279 -17.45 -3.20 -8.16
N GLU A 280 -17.34 -2.00 -7.60
CA GLU A 280 -16.29 -1.02 -7.90
C GLU A 280 -14.86 -1.54 -7.63
N VAL A 281 -14.67 -2.36 -6.59
CA VAL A 281 -13.38 -2.97 -6.22
C VAL A 281 -12.99 -4.04 -7.24
N THR A 282 -13.92 -4.94 -7.57
CA THR A 282 -13.71 -5.95 -8.63
C THR A 282 -13.46 -5.30 -9.99
N LYS A 283 -14.13 -4.18 -10.30
CA LYS A 283 -13.85 -3.38 -11.49
C LYS A 283 -12.45 -2.79 -11.48
N ALA A 284 -11.99 -2.23 -10.35
CA ALA A 284 -10.64 -1.67 -10.22
C ALA A 284 -9.56 -2.74 -10.46
N ILE A 285 -9.71 -3.93 -9.86
CA ILE A 285 -8.84 -5.09 -10.11
C ILE A 285 -8.84 -5.42 -11.60
N TYR A 286 -10.01 -5.59 -12.22
CA TYR A 286 -10.11 -5.86 -13.66
C TYR A 286 -9.47 -4.78 -14.54
N ASP A 287 -9.62 -3.49 -14.20
CA ASP A 287 -9.08 -2.35 -14.94
C ASP A 287 -7.57 -2.13 -14.75
N SER A 288 -6.96 -2.72 -13.71
CA SER A 288 -5.51 -2.75 -13.51
C SER A 288 -4.77 -3.70 -14.47
N LYS A 289 -5.50 -4.67 -15.04
CA LYS A 289 -5.05 -5.87 -15.79
C LYS A 289 -4.58 -7.07 -14.93
N ALA A 290 -4.55 -6.95 -13.60
CA ALA A 290 -3.93 -7.94 -12.72
C ALA A 290 -4.61 -9.32 -12.68
N ALA A 291 -3.84 -10.34 -12.28
CA ALA A 291 -4.25 -11.74 -12.09
C ALA A 291 -3.79 -12.29 -10.73
N MET A 292 -4.41 -13.34 -10.22
CA MET A 292 -3.69 -14.25 -9.32
C MET A 292 -2.78 -15.16 -10.17
N ALA A 293 -1.61 -15.54 -9.67
CA ALA A 293 -0.79 -16.62 -10.21
C ALA A 293 -0.66 -17.73 -9.16
N PHE A 294 -0.91 -18.97 -9.55
CA PHE A 294 -0.76 -20.14 -8.70
C PHE A 294 0.41 -20.99 -9.21
N PHE A 295 1.47 -21.05 -8.40
CA PHE A 295 2.71 -21.76 -8.69
C PHE A 295 2.74 -23.13 -8.00
N TYR A 296 3.39 -24.11 -8.61
CA TYR A 296 3.71 -25.38 -7.95
C TYR A 296 4.95 -25.22 -7.03
N ASP A 297 5.15 -26.14 -6.10
CA ASP A 297 6.20 -26.04 -5.09
C ASP A 297 7.59 -26.26 -5.73
N ASP A 298 8.40 -25.19 -5.79
CA ASP A 298 9.76 -25.19 -6.35
C ASP A 298 10.52 -23.91 -5.90
N ASP A 299 11.85 -23.92 -5.99
CA ASP A 299 12.70 -22.77 -5.66
C ASP A 299 12.57 -21.68 -6.73
N TRP A 300 12.23 -20.45 -6.32
CA TRP A 300 12.06 -19.30 -7.21
C TRP A 300 13.29 -19.05 -8.08
N ALA A 301 14.50 -19.26 -7.55
CA ALA A 301 15.76 -19.07 -8.28
C ALA A 301 15.95 -20.02 -9.47
N ASN A 302 15.09 -21.03 -9.64
CA ASN A 302 15.07 -21.95 -10.78
C ASN A 302 13.81 -21.77 -11.67
N ARG A 303 12.92 -20.83 -11.35
CA ARG A 303 11.57 -20.73 -11.92
C ARG A 303 11.44 -19.58 -12.93
N GLY A 304 11.90 -19.81 -14.16
CA GLY A 304 11.70 -18.86 -15.27
C GLY A 304 10.24 -18.52 -15.63
N ALA A 305 9.25 -19.24 -15.05
CA ALA A 305 7.84 -18.89 -15.13
C ALA A 305 7.43 -17.75 -14.15
N GLY A 306 8.19 -17.55 -13.06
CA GLY A 306 8.07 -16.40 -12.16
C GLY A 306 8.62 -15.15 -12.80
N ASP A 307 9.91 -15.17 -13.18
CA ASP A 307 10.61 -14.08 -13.90
C ASP A 307 9.79 -13.57 -15.10
N TYR A 308 9.25 -14.49 -15.91
CA TYR A 308 8.43 -14.12 -17.07
C TYR A 308 7.15 -13.37 -16.66
N LEU A 309 6.51 -13.72 -15.54
CA LEU A 309 5.33 -12.99 -15.08
C LEU A 309 5.69 -11.61 -14.51
N ASP A 310 6.81 -11.46 -13.78
CA ASP A 310 7.27 -10.15 -13.29
C ASP A 310 7.58 -9.16 -14.44
N GLU A 311 8.25 -9.64 -15.48
CA GLU A 311 8.58 -8.83 -16.66
C GLU A 311 7.35 -8.39 -17.49
N ASN A 312 6.24 -9.15 -17.44
CA ASN A 312 5.15 -9.06 -18.43
C ASN A 312 3.76 -8.78 -17.85
N TYR A 313 3.48 -9.08 -16.58
CA TYR A 313 2.13 -9.06 -16.00
C TYR A 313 2.09 -8.31 -14.66
N ARG A 314 0.88 -7.93 -14.24
CA ARG A 314 0.58 -7.62 -12.83
C ARG A 314 -0.02 -8.87 -12.21
N PHE A 315 0.49 -9.30 -11.07
CA PHE A 315 -0.10 -10.40 -10.34
C PHE A 315 0.09 -10.29 -8.82
N GLN A 316 -0.56 -11.18 -8.10
CA GLN A 316 -0.12 -11.67 -6.80
C GLN A 316 0.16 -13.16 -6.99
N ASP A 317 1.26 -13.66 -6.46
CA ASP A 317 1.60 -15.07 -6.39
C ASP A 317 0.80 -15.81 -5.30
N LEU A 318 1.00 -17.13 -5.24
CA LEU A 318 0.56 -18.05 -4.21
C LEU A 318 1.15 -19.42 -4.54
N PHE A 319 1.96 -19.98 -3.65
CA PHE A 319 2.57 -21.29 -3.86
C PHE A 319 1.67 -22.44 -3.40
N ALA A 320 1.75 -23.57 -4.10
CA ALA A 320 1.00 -24.78 -3.75
C ALA A 320 1.35 -25.37 -2.37
N THR A 321 2.46 -24.95 -1.76
CA THR A 321 2.90 -25.29 -0.39
C THR A 321 2.20 -24.48 0.70
N GLU A 322 1.57 -23.37 0.35
CA GLU A 322 1.04 -22.41 1.33
C GLU A 322 -0.48 -22.49 1.48
N THR A 323 -1.17 -23.13 0.53
CA THR A 323 -2.63 -23.36 0.58
C THR A 323 -2.99 -24.84 0.57
N THR A 324 -4.19 -25.13 1.07
CA THR A 324 -4.68 -26.49 1.31
C THR A 324 -5.56 -27.02 0.16
N ASP A 325 -5.51 -28.33 -0.05
CA ASP A 325 -6.47 -29.09 -0.85
C ASP A 325 -7.72 -29.49 -0.03
N THR A 326 -7.70 -29.37 1.31
CA THR A 326 -8.80 -29.78 2.18
C THR A 326 -9.21 -28.71 3.20
N THR A 327 -10.51 -28.59 3.49
CA THR A 327 -10.98 -27.79 4.64
C THR A 327 -11.02 -28.58 5.96
N ALA A 328 -10.30 -29.70 6.03
CA ALA A 328 -10.26 -30.60 7.19
C ALA A 328 -8.93 -30.41 7.96
N GLY A 329 -9.00 -30.16 9.27
CA GLY A 329 -7.86 -29.69 10.07
C GLY A 329 -6.67 -30.64 10.21
N GLU A 330 -6.77 -31.89 9.74
CA GLU A 330 -5.70 -32.89 9.78
C GLU A 330 -4.77 -32.81 8.56
N ASN A 331 -5.25 -32.28 7.42
CA ASN A 331 -4.53 -32.24 6.13
C ASN A 331 -4.30 -30.80 5.62
N LYS A 332 -3.94 -29.85 6.50
CA LYS A 332 -3.38 -28.55 6.09
C LYS A 332 -1.93 -28.72 5.58
N PRO A 333 -1.45 -27.85 4.66
CA PRO A 333 -0.27 -28.14 3.83
C PRO A 333 1.03 -28.29 4.61
N GLY A 334 1.95 -29.05 4.01
CA GLY A 334 3.19 -29.54 4.61
C GLY A 334 4.34 -28.54 4.65
N LEU A 335 4.18 -27.41 5.35
CA LEU A 335 5.28 -26.58 5.83
C LEU A 335 5.15 -26.30 7.33
N VAL A 336 6.22 -25.77 7.93
CA VAL A 336 6.37 -25.53 9.39
C VAL A 336 5.23 -24.70 9.99
N THR A 337 4.61 -23.81 9.20
CA THR A 337 3.57 -22.88 9.62
C THR A 337 2.16 -23.47 9.69
N LYS A 338 1.85 -24.51 8.90
CA LYS A 338 0.49 -25.09 8.73
C LYS A 338 -0.61 -24.06 8.40
N ARG A 339 -0.22 -22.94 7.79
CA ARG A 339 -1.07 -21.81 7.41
C ARG A 339 -1.95 -22.16 6.19
N ASP A 340 -2.87 -21.27 5.84
CA ASP A 340 -3.57 -21.29 4.55
C ASP A 340 -3.45 -19.88 3.95
N ALA A 341 -2.31 -19.63 3.27
CA ALA A 341 -1.90 -18.32 2.76
C ALA A 341 -2.82 -17.78 1.69
N ALA A 342 -3.63 -18.61 1.04
CA ALA A 342 -4.66 -18.13 0.10
C ALA A 342 -5.60 -17.07 0.71
N PHE A 343 -5.82 -17.05 2.03
CA PHE A 343 -6.58 -15.97 2.68
C PHE A 343 -5.83 -14.63 2.83
N GLU A 344 -4.50 -14.65 2.77
CA GLU A 344 -3.55 -13.53 2.81
C GLU A 344 -3.29 -13.02 1.38
N GLU A 345 -2.73 -13.84 0.49
CA GLU A 345 -2.44 -13.45 -0.90
C GLU A 345 -3.66 -12.89 -1.63
N ILE A 346 -4.83 -13.51 -1.45
CA ILE A 346 -6.05 -13.04 -2.09
C ILE A 346 -6.56 -11.74 -1.45
N ILE A 347 -6.26 -11.45 -0.17
CA ILE A 347 -6.57 -10.12 0.39
C ILE A 347 -5.54 -9.07 -0.03
N HIS A 348 -4.24 -9.37 -0.13
CA HIS A 348 -3.23 -8.49 -0.75
C HIS A 348 -3.67 -8.10 -2.18
N PHE A 349 -4.01 -9.09 -3.00
CA PHE A 349 -4.49 -8.89 -4.37
C PHE A 349 -5.77 -8.04 -4.46
N VAL A 350 -6.74 -8.25 -3.57
CA VAL A 350 -7.99 -7.46 -3.52
C VAL A 350 -7.74 -6.06 -2.95
N HIS A 351 -6.78 -5.93 -2.03
CA HIS A 351 -6.35 -4.67 -1.45
C HIS A 351 -5.66 -3.79 -2.50
N ASP A 352 -4.56 -4.25 -3.08
CA ASP A 352 -3.69 -3.40 -3.89
C ASP A 352 -4.32 -3.03 -5.23
N TYR A 353 -4.73 -4.04 -6.01
CA TYR A 353 -5.32 -3.82 -7.32
C TYR A 353 -6.77 -3.29 -7.24
N GLY A 354 -7.42 -3.40 -6.07
CA GLY A 354 -8.81 -3.00 -5.83
C GLY A 354 -8.96 -1.77 -4.94
N VAL A 355 -8.76 -1.94 -3.62
CA VAL A 355 -8.98 -0.90 -2.59
C VAL A 355 -7.98 0.26 -2.71
N MET A 356 -6.68 -0.03 -2.72
CA MET A 356 -5.60 0.97 -2.81
C MET A 356 -5.66 1.74 -4.13
N ASN A 357 -5.85 1.04 -5.25
CA ASN A 357 -6.12 1.63 -6.57
C ASN A 357 -7.26 2.68 -6.54
N LEU A 358 -8.35 2.43 -5.79
CA LEU A 358 -9.44 3.39 -5.59
C LEU A 358 -9.12 4.47 -4.54
N ALA A 359 -8.34 4.15 -3.50
CA ALA A 359 -7.90 5.07 -2.45
C ALA A 359 -6.98 6.17 -3.01
N VAL A 360 -6.02 5.80 -3.86
CA VAL A 360 -5.10 6.73 -4.55
C VAL A 360 -5.86 7.65 -5.49
N GLN A 361 -6.81 7.13 -6.28
CA GLN A 361 -7.65 7.92 -7.19
C GLN A 361 -8.53 8.95 -6.46
N SER A 362 -8.91 8.69 -5.20
CA SER A 362 -9.74 9.60 -4.42
C SER A 362 -9.46 9.45 -2.91
N PRO A 363 -8.50 10.23 -2.35
CA PRO A 363 -8.13 10.14 -0.94
C PRO A 363 -9.25 10.50 0.05
N SER A 364 -10.31 11.15 -0.41
CA SER A 364 -11.52 11.47 0.37
C SER A 364 -12.68 10.48 0.17
N SER A 365 -12.51 9.46 -0.66
CA SER A 365 -13.47 8.36 -0.81
C SER A 365 -13.49 7.45 0.42
N LYS A 366 -14.49 6.57 0.52
CA LYS A 366 -14.56 5.54 1.57
C LYS A 366 -13.31 4.64 1.61
N TRP A 367 -12.65 4.44 0.46
CA TRP A 367 -11.42 3.66 0.31
C TRP A 367 -10.18 4.47 0.73
N GLY A 368 -10.11 5.76 0.37
CA GLY A 368 -9.08 6.67 0.87
C GLY A 368 -9.11 6.85 2.39
N VAL A 369 -10.31 6.84 2.97
CA VAL A 369 -10.53 6.82 4.43
C VAL A 369 -10.16 5.47 5.03
N MET A 370 -10.54 4.34 4.40
CA MET A 370 -10.17 2.99 4.84
C MET A 370 -8.65 2.80 4.88
N GLN A 371 -7.95 3.15 3.80
CA GLN A 371 -6.48 3.09 3.75
C GLN A 371 -5.87 3.93 4.86
N LYS A 372 -6.32 5.18 5.02
CA LYS A 372 -5.82 6.06 6.09
C LYS A 372 -6.06 5.49 7.49
N GLU A 373 -7.13 4.75 7.70
CA GLU A 373 -7.43 4.09 8.98
C GLU A 373 -6.53 2.85 9.20
N LEU A 374 -6.19 2.12 8.14
CA LEU A 374 -5.21 1.02 8.18
C LEU A 374 -3.78 1.54 8.43
N ASP A 375 -3.34 2.54 7.66
CA ASP A 375 -2.05 3.24 7.85
C ASP A 375 -1.89 3.67 9.32
N GLU A 376 -2.93 4.32 9.86
CA GLU A 376 -2.99 4.80 11.23
C GLU A 376 -3.02 3.70 12.30
N LEU A 377 -3.48 2.49 11.97
CA LEU A 377 -3.45 1.34 12.89
C LEU A 377 -2.09 0.65 12.85
N ASN A 378 -1.50 0.51 11.66
CA ASN A 378 -0.14 -0.01 11.46
C ASN A 378 0.89 0.83 12.24
N GLU A 379 0.92 2.17 12.06
CA GLU A 379 1.86 3.06 12.79
C GLU A 379 1.73 2.86 14.32
N LYS A 380 0.50 2.78 14.84
CA LYS A 380 0.23 2.60 16.27
C LYS A 380 0.66 1.21 16.76
N ALA A 381 0.44 0.16 15.97
CA ALA A 381 0.83 -1.21 16.31
C ALA A 381 2.36 -1.38 16.31
N ILE A 382 3.06 -0.78 15.33
CA ILE A 382 4.53 -0.70 15.31
C ILE A 382 5.03 0.11 16.50
N LEU A 383 4.49 1.29 16.79
CA LEU A 383 4.91 2.13 17.92
C LEU A 383 4.72 1.45 19.28
N ALA A 384 3.62 0.70 19.46
CA ALA A 384 3.33 -0.10 20.65
C ALA A 384 4.16 -1.39 20.75
N GLY A 385 4.68 -1.90 19.63
CA GLY A 385 5.37 -3.19 19.55
C GLY A 385 4.42 -4.39 19.60
N SER A 386 3.13 -4.19 19.33
CA SER A 386 2.18 -5.30 19.11
C SER A 386 2.38 -5.93 17.73
N TYR A 387 2.82 -5.13 16.75
CA TYR A 387 3.30 -5.55 15.44
C TYR A 387 4.76 -5.11 15.25
N PHE A 388 5.56 -5.91 14.54
CA PHE A 388 6.98 -5.64 14.30
C PHE A 388 7.44 -6.34 13.00
N PRO A 389 7.19 -5.73 11.83
CA PRO A 389 7.70 -6.22 10.55
C PRO A 389 9.23 -6.15 10.55
N ASN A 390 9.86 -7.08 9.83
CA ASN A 390 11.30 -7.36 9.92
C ASN A 390 11.79 -7.68 11.35
N GLY A 391 10.88 -8.14 12.23
CA GLY A 391 11.23 -8.74 13.51
C GLY A 391 11.55 -7.77 14.65
N LYS A 392 11.93 -8.37 15.78
CA LYS A 392 12.27 -7.66 17.03
C LYS A 392 13.73 -7.21 17.12
N ASP A 393 14.59 -7.70 16.24
CA ASP A 393 16.00 -7.36 16.23
C ASP A 393 16.26 -6.22 15.24
N SER A 394 16.58 -5.03 15.76
CA SER A 394 16.92 -3.88 14.94
C SER A 394 18.35 -3.91 14.38
N THR A 395 19.10 -5.01 14.55
CA THR A 395 20.51 -5.14 14.13
C THR A 395 20.73 -6.07 12.93
N ILE A 396 19.67 -6.63 12.35
CA ILE A 396 19.75 -7.39 11.10
C ILE A 396 20.29 -6.53 9.94
N VAL A 397 20.95 -7.19 8.99
CA VAL A 397 21.66 -6.55 7.85
C VAL A 397 20.95 -6.73 6.51
N GLU A 398 19.91 -7.55 6.49
CA GLU A 398 19.00 -7.80 5.37
C GLU A 398 17.57 -7.68 5.95
N ALA A 399 16.65 -7.07 5.20
CA ALA A 399 15.21 -7.07 5.50
C ALA A 399 14.50 -8.03 4.54
N ASP A 400 13.44 -8.67 5.02
CA ASP A 400 12.63 -9.63 4.24
C ASP A 400 11.33 -8.98 3.71
N LEU A 401 10.87 -7.89 4.35
CA LEU A 401 9.69 -7.11 3.97
C LEU A 401 10.07 -5.66 3.64
N ASP A 402 9.60 -5.17 2.50
CA ASP A 402 9.72 -3.76 2.11
C ASP A 402 8.66 -2.90 2.85
N ALA A 403 8.92 -1.61 3.06
CA ALA A 403 8.14 -0.79 4.00
C ALA A 403 6.74 -0.38 3.49
N GLU A 404 6.52 -0.37 2.18
CA GLU A 404 5.20 -0.20 1.55
C GLU A 404 4.28 -1.41 1.78
N SER A 405 4.83 -2.54 2.23
CA SER A 405 4.08 -3.76 2.53
C SER A 405 3.68 -3.89 4.00
N TYR A 406 4.24 -3.08 4.90
CA TYR A 406 4.01 -3.23 6.34
C TYR A 406 2.52 -3.15 6.74
N ASP A 407 1.70 -2.34 6.06
CA ASP A 407 0.28 -2.19 6.38
C ASP A 407 -0.60 -3.32 5.80
N GLN A 408 -0.24 -3.89 4.65
CA GLN A 408 -0.93 -5.05 4.08
C GLN A 408 -0.60 -6.36 4.84
N GLU A 409 0.64 -6.55 5.28
CA GLU A 409 1.02 -7.66 6.17
C GLU A 409 0.33 -7.51 7.54
N TYR A 410 0.28 -6.28 8.09
CA TYR A 410 -0.48 -6.00 9.31
C TYR A 410 -1.97 -6.32 9.14
N LEU A 411 -2.55 -6.00 7.97
CA LEU A 411 -3.92 -6.35 7.61
C LEU A 411 -4.11 -7.87 7.61
N ALA A 412 -3.23 -8.63 6.94
CA ALA A 412 -3.37 -10.07 6.78
C ALA A 412 -3.19 -10.85 8.09
N TYR A 413 -2.15 -10.57 8.88
CA TYR A 413 -1.96 -11.23 10.17
C TYR A 413 -3.10 -10.88 11.14
N SER A 414 -3.61 -9.66 11.08
CA SER A 414 -4.80 -9.26 11.85
C SER A 414 -6.08 -9.93 11.34
N LEU A 415 -6.22 -10.16 10.04
CA LEU A 415 -7.32 -10.91 9.44
C LEU A 415 -7.33 -12.36 9.92
N TYR A 416 -6.15 -12.96 10.08
CA TYR A 416 -5.99 -14.30 10.63
C TYR A 416 -6.40 -14.42 12.09
N ALA A 417 -5.97 -13.48 12.93
CA ALA A 417 -6.44 -13.42 14.30
C ALA A 417 -7.95 -13.14 14.35
N TYR A 418 -8.47 -12.18 13.56
CA TYR A 418 -9.89 -11.83 13.53
C TYR A 418 -10.79 -13.02 13.16
N TYR A 419 -10.43 -13.79 12.15
CA TYR A 419 -11.21 -14.96 11.72
C TYR A 419 -10.86 -16.27 12.44
N ASP A 420 -9.78 -16.32 13.22
CA ASP A 420 -9.17 -17.51 13.82
C ASP A 420 -8.73 -18.60 12.81
N VAL A 421 -8.37 -18.25 11.56
CA VAL A 421 -8.05 -19.26 10.52
C VAL A 421 -6.67 -19.92 10.64
N ASN A 422 -5.84 -19.39 11.54
CA ASN A 422 -4.55 -19.95 11.95
C ASN A 422 -4.66 -21.43 12.36
N TYR A 423 -3.55 -22.17 12.25
CA TYR A 423 -3.46 -23.48 12.89
C TYR A 423 -3.40 -23.33 14.42
N LYS A 424 -3.97 -24.28 15.15
CA LYS A 424 -4.06 -24.22 16.61
C LYS A 424 -2.67 -24.27 17.25
N GLY A 425 -2.25 -23.16 17.84
CA GLY A 425 -0.90 -22.98 18.41
C GLY A 425 0.15 -22.44 17.43
N TYR A 426 -0.25 -22.05 16.20
CA TYR A 426 0.54 -21.19 15.33
C TYR A 426 0.26 -19.71 15.62
N SER A 427 1.29 -18.89 15.53
CA SER A 427 1.23 -17.43 15.50
C SER A 427 2.18 -16.96 14.39
N ALA A 428 1.81 -15.95 13.62
CA ALA A 428 2.79 -15.15 12.87
C ALA A 428 3.86 -14.66 13.87
N GLN A 429 5.13 -14.60 13.48
CA GLN A 429 6.16 -14.18 14.44
C GLN A 429 6.02 -12.69 14.73
N GLU A 430 5.58 -11.93 13.73
CA GLU A 430 5.53 -10.47 13.57
C GLU A 430 4.38 -9.81 14.33
N LEU A 431 3.31 -10.54 14.63
CA LEU A 431 2.09 -10.02 15.29
C LEU A 431 1.84 -10.71 16.64
N SER A 432 1.63 -9.92 17.69
CA SER A 432 1.43 -10.38 19.08
C SER A 432 0.04 -10.98 19.37
N SER A 433 -0.71 -11.37 18.34
CA SER A 433 -2.09 -11.89 18.45
C SER A 433 -2.31 -13.00 17.42
N ALA A 434 -2.61 -14.22 17.87
CA ALA A 434 -2.86 -15.36 16.98
C ALA A 434 -4.35 -15.67 16.81
N THR A 435 -5.17 -15.26 17.78
CA THR A 435 -6.61 -15.54 17.89
C THR A 435 -7.45 -14.27 18.02
N PHE A 436 -8.75 -14.38 17.79
CA PHE A 436 -9.68 -13.25 17.89
C PHE A 436 -9.72 -12.66 19.31
N THR A 437 -9.62 -13.51 20.32
CA THR A 437 -9.60 -13.11 21.74
C THR A 437 -8.35 -12.29 22.07
N GLU A 438 -7.21 -12.63 21.47
CA GLU A 438 -5.97 -11.86 21.64
C GLU A 438 -6.04 -10.55 20.86
N LEU A 439 -6.50 -10.55 19.60
CA LEU A 439 -6.67 -9.32 18.83
C LEU A 439 -7.66 -8.37 19.52
N GLN A 440 -8.80 -8.86 20.00
CA GLN A 440 -9.78 -8.05 20.74
C GLN A 440 -9.23 -7.48 22.07
N LYS A 441 -8.23 -8.11 22.66
CA LYS A 441 -7.56 -7.63 23.88
C LYS A 441 -6.41 -6.66 23.57
N ASN A 442 -5.60 -6.98 22.57
CA ASN A 442 -4.33 -6.32 22.26
C ASN A 442 -4.51 -5.15 21.27
N ASP A 443 -5.39 -5.29 20.28
CA ASP A 443 -5.82 -4.22 19.37
C ASP A 443 -7.35 -4.22 19.13
N PRO A 444 -8.15 -3.69 20.09
CA PRO A 444 -9.59 -3.50 19.93
C PRO A 444 -9.97 -2.39 18.94
N ALA A 445 -9.02 -1.74 18.27
CA ALA A 445 -9.30 -0.81 17.17
C ALA A 445 -9.27 -1.54 15.82
N MET A 446 -8.30 -2.44 15.61
CA MET A 446 -8.22 -3.30 14.43
C MET A 446 -9.42 -4.27 14.32
N VAL A 447 -9.95 -4.75 15.45
CA VAL A 447 -11.22 -5.51 15.44
C VAL A 447 -12.39 -4.69 14.90
N LYS A 448 -12.48 -3.40 15.23
CA LYS A 448 -13.55 -2.50 14.73
C LYS A 448 -13.35 -2.17 13.26
N PHE A 449 -12.11 -2.03 12.82
CA PHE A 449 -11.76 -1.86 11.41
C PHE A 449 -12.21 -3.08 10.59
N MET A 450 -11.90 -4.29 11.06
CA MET A 450 -12.39 -5.55 10.48
C MET A 450 -13.92 -5.61 10.42
N GLU A 451 -14.61 -5.36 11.54
CA GLU A 451 -16.09 -5.37 11.63
C GLU A 451 -16.78 -4.30 10.75
N LYS A 452 -16.04 -3.27 10.32
CA LYS A 452 -16.53 -2.12 9.54
C LYS A 452 -16.30 -2.27 8.03
N TYR A 453 -15.23 -2.94 7.62
CA TYR A 453 -14.80 -2.99 6.22
C TYR A 453 -14.75 -4.40 5.61
N PHE A 454 -14.73 -5.46 6.42
CA PHE A 454 -14.53 -6.84 5.98
C PHE A 454 -15.76 -7.71 6.27
N PRO A 455 -15.91 -8.87 5.59
CA PRO A 455 -16.99 -9.81 5.89
C PRO A 455 -16.97 -10.25 7.36
N THR A 456 -18.11 -10.49 7.99
CA THR A 456 -18.12 -10.92 9.39
C THR A 456 -17.57 -12.34 9.57
N ARG A 457 -17.13 -12.68 10.79
CA ARG A 457 -16.74 -14.06 11.17
C ARG A 457 -17.87 -15.09 10.92
N ALA A 458 -19.13 -14.66 10.86
CA ALA A 458 -20.25 -15.52 10.48
C ALA A 458 -20.35 -15.76 8.97
N ASN A 459 -20.04 -14.75 8.13
CA ASN A 459 -19.96 -14.90 6.68
C ASN A 459 -18.87 -15.93 6.31
N LEU A 460 -17.70 -15.87 6.97
CA LEU A 460 -16.64 -16.85 6.73
C LEU A 460 -17.09 -18.27 7.08
N LYS A 461 -17.59 -18.49 8.30
CA LYS A 461 -18.07 -19.80 8.78
C LYS A 461 -19.16 -20.40 7.87
N ALA A 462 -20.01 -19.57 7.27
CA ALA A 462 -21.04 -20.01 6.33
C ALA A 462 -20.48 -20.45 4.96
N LYS A 463 -19.42 -19.79 4.45
CA LYS A 463 -18.77 -20.16 3.18
C LYS A 463 -17.74 -21.30 3.35
N PHE A 464 -17.09 -21.37 4.51
CA PHE A 464 -16.02 -22.33 4.84
C PHE A 464 -16.31 -23.11 6.15
N PRO A 465 -17.30 -24.01 6.15
CA PRO A 465 -17.49 -24.94 7.26
C PRO A 465 -16.22 -25.80 7.44
N GLY A 466 -15.56 -25.66 8.60
CA GLY A 466 -14.19 -26.17 8.86
C GLY A 466 -13.21 -25.05 9.25
N TYR A 467 -13.56 -23.79 9.01
CA TYR A 467 -12.81 -22.62 9.49
C TYR A 467 -13.66 -21.85 10.51
N PRO A 468 -13.12 -21.43 11.67
CA PRO A 468 -11.77 -21.69 12.20
C PRO A 468 -11.60 -23.08 12.84
N ASN A 469 -10.35 -23.51 12.99
CA ASN A 469 -9.93 -24.80 13.58
C ASN A 469 -9.64 -24.71 15.10
N ASN A 470 -10.51 -24.01 15.85
CA ASN A 470 -10.35 -23.74 17.30
C ASN A 470 -11.10 -24.74 18.19
#